data_AF-A0A516HCN5-F1
#
_entry.id   AF-A0A516HCN5-F1
#
_cell.length_a   1.000
_cell.length_b   1.000
_cell.length_c   1.000
_cell.angle_alpha   90.00
_cell.angle_beta   90.00
_cell.angle_gamma   90.00
#
_symmetry.space_group_name_H-M   'P 1'
#
loop_
_entity.id
_entity.type
_entity.pdbx_description
1 polymer ?
#
loop_
_entity_poly.entity_id
_entity_poly.type
_entity_poly.pdbx_seq_one_letter_code
_entity_poly.pdbx_strand_id
1 'polypeptide(L)'
;MITDKGNANVNHGILYLDGADDAAILKHELMHLIGFIDEYPLPANHQVCQVNELTAVAKNIVVDSLPRTFFSSEQQARALVLAKLPWGSLIKNTTPITKIEAGKRVLGTPEAFSDEVGVFASQTCDKQNRMSYKPQQAWGLLRYNSLQLSEVYQRIHALNPGRFAMQRPPVI
;
A
#
# COMPACT_ATOMS: atom_id res chain seq x y z
N MET A 1 -10.87 17.84 -19.56
CA MET A 1 -10.30 17.49 -20.88
C MET A 1 -10.31 15.98 -20.94
N ILE A 2 -11.06 15.40 -21.88
CA ILE A 2 -11.24 13.95 -22.04
C ILE A 2 -9.96 13.40 -22.67
N THR A 3 -9.35 12.40 -22.04
CA THR A 3 -8.20 11.69 -22.60
C THR A 3 -8.69 10.63 -23.56
N ASP A 4 -8.02 10.47 -24.70
CA ASP A 4 -8.41 9.46 -25.69
C ASP A 4 -8.13 8.04 -25.15
N LYS A 5 -9.22 7.32 -24.88
CA LYS A 5 -9.36 5.86 -24.68
C LYS A 5 -8.85 5.28 -23.34
N GLY A 6 -9.82 4.92 -22.49
CA GLY A 6 -9.79 3.86 -21.47
C GLY A 6 -8.77 4.01 -20.36
N ASN A 7 -8.21 5.21 -20.19
CA ASN A 7 -7.18 5.51 -19.21
C ASN A 7 -7.71 6.59 -18.27
N ALA A 8 -8.53 6.19 -17.31
CA ALA A 8 -8.73 7.01 -16.14
C ALA A 8 -7.40 7.12 -15.38
N ASN A 9 -7.09 8.32 -14.89
CA ASN A 9 -5.83 8.60 -14.20
C ASN A 9 -6.07 9.73 -13.20
N VAL A 10 -5.35 9.72 -12.08
CA VAL A 10 -5.23 10.87 -11.20
C VAL A 10 -3.86 11.53 -11.35
N ASN A 11 -3.85 12.74 -11.89
CA ASN A 11 -2.67 13.58 -11.99
C ASN A 11 -2.93 14.92 -11.29
N HIS A 12 -2.03 15.34 -10.39
CA HIS A 12 -2.14 16.57 -9.60
C HIS A 12 -3.48 16.75 -8.85
N GLY A 13 -4.10 15.66 -8.39
CA GLY A 13 -5.39 15.70 -7.69
C GLY A 13 -6.60 15.96 -8.60
N ILE A 14 -6.44 15.87 -9.92
CA ILE A 14 -7.54 15.91 -10.89
C ILE A 14 -7.76 14.49 -11.39
N LEU A 15 -9.00 14.02 -11.25
CA LEU A 15 -9.47 12.76 -11.81
C LEU A 15 -9.89 12.98 -13.27
N TYR A 16 -9.27 12.24 -14.18
CA TYR A 16 -9.64 12.21 -15.59
C TYR A 16 -10.48 10.95 -15.84
N LEU A 17 -11.63 11.12 -16.50
CA LEU A 17 -12.57 10.06 -16.87
C LEU A 17 -12.97 10.25 -18.32
N ASP A 18 -13.14 9.16 -19.06
CA ASP A 18 -13.80 9.16 -20.36
C ASP A 18 -15.16 8.45 -20.31
N GLY A 19 -15.95 8.60 -21.37
CA GLY A 19 -17.32 8.06 -21.44
C GLY A 19 -17.41 6.54 -21.60
N ALA A 20 -16.28 5.83 -21.72
CA ALA A 20 -16.19 4.38 -21.83
C ALA A 20 -15.71 3.71 -20.53
N ASP A 21 -15.33 4.49 -19.50
CA ASP A 21 -14.87 3.97 -18.22
C ASP A 21 -16.02 3.38 -17.38
N ASP A 22 -15.83 2.16 -16.89
CA ASP A 22 -16.77 1.48 -16.00
C ASP A 22 -16.64 1.99 -14.54
N ALA A 23 -17.69 1.86 -13.73
CA ALA A 23 -17.72 2.25 -12.32
C ALA A 23 -16.61 1.61 -11.48
N ALA A 24 -16.08 0.46 -11.92
CA ALA A 24 -14.92 -0.21 -11.35
C ALA A 24 -13.62 0.59 -11.52
N ILE A 25 -13.38 1.17 -12.70
CA ILE A 25 -12.24 2.03 -13.02
C ILE A 25 -12.33 3.33 -12.23
N LEU A 26 -13.53 3.94 -12.16
CA LEU A 26 -13.77 5.14 -11.36
C LEU A 26 -13.41 4.94 -9.89
N LYS A 27 -13.80 3.80 -9.30
CA LYS A 27 -13.48 3.49 -7.89
C LYS A 27 -11.97 3.33 -7.69
N HIS A 28 -11.27 2.68 -8.61
CA HIS A 28 -9.83 2.51 -8.55
C HIS A 28 -9.12 3.87 -8.56
N GLU A 29 -9.47 4.75 -9.48
CA GLU A 29 -8.86 6.10 -9.53
C GLU A 29 -9.23 6.97 -8.33
N LEU A 30 -10.46 6.88 -7.83
CA LEU A 30 -10.85 7.58 -6.60
C LEU A 30 -10.00 7.13 -5.40
N MET A 31 -9.62 5.85 -5.33
CA MET A 31 -8.72 5.35 -4.29
C MET A 31 -7.35 6.05 -4.35
N HIS A 32 -6.82 6.31 -5.55
CA HIS A 32 -5.59 7.09 -5.70
C HIS A 32 -5.73 8.52 -5.19
N LEU A 33 -6.84 9.18 -5.53
CA LEU A 33 -7.12 10.54 -5.06
C LEU A 33 -7.09 10.64 -3.53
N ILE A 34 -7.66 9.64 -2.86
CA ILE A 34 -7.74 9.60 -1.39
C ILE A 34 -6.51 8.96 -0.72
N GLY A 35 -5.41 8.74 -1.45
CA GLY A 35 -4.10 8.39 -0.89
C GLY A 35 -3.76 6.90 -0.84
N PHE A 36 -4.39 6.07 -1.66
CA PHE A 36 -3.96 4.70 -1.90
C PHE A 36 -3.11 4.60 -3.16
N ILE A 37 -2.29 3.56 -3.27
CA ILE A 37 -1.47 3.31 -4.46
C ILE A 37 -1.58 1.87 -4.91
N ASP A 38 -1.20 1.64 -6.16
CA ASP A 38 -1.23 0.33 -6.77
C ASP A 38 -0.37 -0.72 -6.07
N GLU A 39 -0.88 -1.94 -6.10
CA GLU A 39 -0.26 -3.15 -5.56
C GLU A 39 0.37 -4.04 -6.64
N TYR A 40 0.37 -3.57 -7.89
CA TYR A 40 1.13 -4.15 -8.99
C TYR A 40 2.48 -3.41 -9.16
N PRO A 41 3.48 -4.01 -9.83
CA PRO A 41 4.80 -3.39 -9.99
C PRO A 41 4.79 -2.03 -10.71
N LEU A 42 5.17 -0.99 -9.98
CA LEU A 42 5.31 0.38 -10.50
C LEU A 42 6.53 0.52 -11.43
N PRO A 43 6.55 1.52 -12.33
CA PRO A 43 7.69 1.80 -13.21
C PRO A 43 9.02 1.97 -12.45
N ALA A 44 10.15 1.51 -13.01
CA ALA A 44 11.45 1.42 -12.34
C ALA A 44 11.89 2.71 -11.60
N ASN A 45 11.54 3.89 -12.08
CA ASN A 45 11.94 5.17 -11.47
C ASN A 45 10.84 5.85 -10.64
N HIS A 46 9.81 5.11 -10.20
CA HIS A 46 8.71 5.69 -9.44
C HIS A 46 9.18 6.25 -8.09
N GLN A 47 8.86 7.52 -7.82
CA GLN A 47 9.38 8.27 -6.66
C GLN A 47 9.01 7.63 -5.31
N VAL A 48 7.83 7.02 -5.21
CA VAL A 48 7.38 6.34 -3.97
C VAL A 48 8.26 5.15 -3.56
N CYS A 49 9.03 4.57 -4.48
CA CYS A 49 9.96 3.48 -4.17
C CYS A 49 11.36 3.99 -3.80
N GLN A 50 11.60 5.30 -3.83
CA GLN A 50 12.88 5.94 -3.53
C GLN A 50 12.87 6.45 -2.08
N VAL A 51 12.88 5.52 -1.12
CA VAL A 51 12.89 5.83 0.31
C VAL A 51 14.27 5.55 0.93
N ASN A 52 14.60 6.32 1.98
CA ASN A 52 15.85 6.17 2.74
C ASN A 52 15.68 5.34 4.02
N GLU A 53 14.45 5.14 4.48
CA GLU A 53 14.10 4.30 5.61
C GLU A 53 12.74 3.63 5.40
N LEU A 54 12.41 2.64 6.24
CA LEU A 54 11.06 2.05 6.28
C LEU A 54 10.02 3.16 6.51
N THR A 55 9.20 3.43 5.50
CA THR A 55 8.28 4.57 5.47
C THR A 55 6.98 4.20 4.77
N ALA A 56 5.85 4.68 5.32
CA ALA A 56 4.58 4.65 4.63
C ALA A 56 4.58 5.65 3.47
N VAL A 57 4.28 5.18 2.26
CA VAL A 57 4.24 6.02 1.05
C VAL A 57 2.82 6.21 0.53
N ALA A 58 1.90 5.36 0.99
CA ALA A 58 0.47 5.46 0.78
C ALA A 58 -0.26 4.84 1.97
N LYS A 59 -1.59 4.97 2.00
CA LYS A 59 -2.45 4.35 3.04
C LYS A 59 -2.29 2.83 3.11
N ASN A 60 -2.05 2.17 1.97
CA ASN A 60 -1.92 0.71 1.87
C ASN A 60 -0.50 0.21 1.61
N ILE A 61 0.50 1.09 1.41
CA ILE A 61 1.86 0.66 1.08
C ILE A 61 2.89 1.31 1.99
N VAL A 62 3.75 0.46 2.53
CA VAL A 62 4.99 0.82 3.24
C VAL A 62 6.16 0.24 2.45
N VAL A 63 7.21 1.03 2.26
CA VAL A 63 8.42 0.62 1.52
C VAL A 63 9.58 0.60 2.49
N ASP A 64 10.39 -0.46 2.43
CA ASP A 64 11.65 -0.57 3.14
C ASP A 64 12.79 -0.11 2.23
N SER A 65 13.68 0.72 2.76
CA SER A 65 14.90 1.10 2.06
C SER A 65 15.90 -0.06 2.02
N LEU A 66 15.80 -1.03 2.93
CA LEU A 66 16.64 -2.21 2.88
C LEU A 66 15.94 -3.33 2.11
N PRO A 67 16.68 -4.10 1.30
CA PRO A 67 16.12 -5.30 0.68
C PRO A 67 15.74 -6.36 1.73
N ARG A 68 16.27 -6.26 2.95
CA ARG A 68 15.90 -7.14 4.07
C ARG A 68 16.29 -6.54 5.42
N THR A 69 15.29 -6.24 6.25
CA THR A 69 15.49 -5.85 7.65
C THR A 69 15.34 -7.08 8.56
N PHE A 70 16.30 -7.26 9.48
CA PHE A 70 16.31 -8.36 10.44
C PHE A 70 15.92 -7.88 11.84
N PHE A 71 15.22 -8.72 12.58
CA PHE A 71 14.77 -8.43 13.94
C PHE A 71 15.27 -9.49 14.91
N SER A 72 15.57 -9.09 16.15
CA SER A 72 15.93 -10.05 17.20
C SER A 72 14.71 -10.77 17.78
N SER A 73 13.55 -10.11 17.83
CA SER A 73 12.29 -10.66 18.36
C SER A 73 11.06 -10.04 17.68
N GLU A 74 9.91 -10.70 17.83
CA GLU A 74 8.62 -10.17 17.37
C GLU A 74 8.27 -8.86 18.10
N GLN A 75 8.53 -8.78 19.40
CA GLN A 75 8.26 -7.61 20.22
C GLN A 75 9.08 -6.40 19.77
N GLN A 76 10.37 -6.61 19.46
CA GLN A 76 11.22 -5.55 18.91
C GLN A 76 10.69 -5.09 17.55
N ALA A 77 10.31 -6.01 16.68
CA ALA A 77 9.73 -5.67 15.38
C ALA A 77 8.47 -4.83 15.53
N ARG A 78 7.54 -5.24 16.40
CA ARG A 78 6.30 -4.50 16.65
C ARG A 78 6.54 -3.09 17.14
N ALA A 79 7.47 -2.92 18.08
CA ALA A 79 7.84 -1.61 18.62
C ALA A 79 8.39 -0.66 17.54
N LEU A 80 9.18 -1.17 16.60
CA LEU A 80 9.81 -0.37 15.54
C LEU A 80 8.89 -0.12 14.34
N VAL A 81 8.02 -1.06 14.01
CA VAL A 81 7.30 -1.08 12.74
C VAL A 81 5.86 -0.58 12.87
N LEU A 82 5.12 -0.93 13.92
CA LEU A 82 3.68 -0.64 13.97
C LEU A 82 3.35 0.85 13.87
N ALA A 83 4.16 1.72 14.48
CA ALA A 83 3.99 3.17 14.40
C ALA A 83 4.21 3.73 12.98
N LYS A 84 4.97 3.00 12.14
CA LYS A 84 5.25 3.37 10.74
C LYS A 84 4.17 2.87 9.79
N LEU A 85 3.31 1.94 10.20
CA LEU A 85 2.23 1.40 9.37
C LEU A 85 0.95 2.24 9.52
N PRO A 86 0.34 2.74 8.43
CA PRO A 86 -0.94 3.44 8.50
C PRO A 86 -2.08 2.59 9.07
N TRP A 87 -1.96 1.27 8.95
CA TRP A 87 -2.92 0.28 9.47
C TRP A 87 -2.43 -0.44 10.73
N GLY A 88 -1.34 0.01 11.36
CA GLY A 88 -0.71 -0.70 12.48
C GLY A 88 -1.66 -0.98 13.65
N SER A 89 -2.63 -0.10 13.90
CA SER A 89 -3.66 -0.27 14.95
C SER A 89 -4.71 -1.34 14.62
N LEU A 90 -4.80 -1.80 13.38
CA LEU A 90 -5.71 -2.85 12.95
C LEU A 90 -5.11 -4.25 13.09
N ILE A 91 -3.79 -4.36 13.28
CA ILE A 91 -3.08 -5.63 13.44
C ILE A 91 -3.31 -6.13 14.87
N LYS A 92 -3.88 -7.33 15.02
CA LYS A 92 -4.12 -7.92 16.34
C LYS A 92 -2.78 -8.18 17.04
N ASN A 93 -2.79 -8.23 18.37
CA ASN A 93 -1.59 -8.61 19.14
C ASN A 93 -1.16 -10.07 18.90
N THR A 94 -2.09 -10.90 18.43
CA THR A 94 -1.86 -12.30 18.08
C THR A 94 -1.34 -12.50 16.65
N THR A 95 -1.50 -11.50 15.77
CA THR A 95 -1.03 -11.57 14.38
C THR A 95 0.46 -11.25 14.35
N PRO A 96 1.34 -12.19 13.96
CA PRO A 96 2.76 -11.90 13.84
C PRO A 96 3.00 -10.95 12.65
N ILE A 97 3.90 -9.99 12.83
CA ILE A 97 4.37 -9.13 11.75
C ILE A 97 5.74 -9.58 11.21
N THR A 98 6.34 -10.61 11.81
CA THR A 98 7.57 -11.21 11.30
C THR A 98 7.43 -12.69 11.02
N LYS A 99 8.29 -13.18 10.14
CA LYS A 99 8.43 -14.59 9.78
C LYS A 99 9.90 -14.99 9.80
N ILE A 100 10.16 -16.28 9.92
CA ILE A 100 11.51 -16.82 9.82
C ILE A 100 11.79 -17.19 8.37
N GLU A 101 12.81 -16.59 7.79
CA GLU A 101 13.34 -16.94 6.48
C GLU A 101 14.85 -17.18 6.59
N ALA A 102 15.30 -18.35 6.12
CA ALA A 102 16.71 -18.75 6.19
C ALA A 102 17.33 -18.59 7.61
N GLY A 103 16.57 -18.98 8.64
CA GLY A 103 16.99 -18.90 10.04
C GLY A 103 17.03 -17.48 10.64
N LYS A 104 16.68 -16.45 9.86
CA LYS A 104 16.62 -15.06 10.33
C LYS A 104 15.18 -14.57 10.38
N ARG A 105 14.85 -13.77 11.40
CA ARG A 105 13.53 -13.13 11.52
C ARG A 105 13.48 -11.88 10.67
N VAL A 106 12.54 -11.82 9.74
CA VAL A 106 12.34 -10.72 8.79
C VAL A 106 10.91 -10.20 8.84
N LEU A 107 10.68 -8.99 8.36
CA LEU A 107 9.34 -8.42 8.26
C LEU A 107 8.48 -9.23 7.27
N GLY A 108 7.28 -9.60 7.69
CA GLY A 108 6.36 -10.41 6.92
C GLY A 108 5.44 -11.23 7.82
N THR A 109 4.12 -11.10 7.64
CA THR A 109 3.13 -11.95 8.32
C THR A 109 3.14 -13.36 7.72
N PRO A 110 3.18 -14.43 8.54
CA PRO A 110 3.11 -15.81 8.05
C PRO A 110 1.79 -16.14 7.35
N GLU A 111 1.83 -17.06 6.39
CA GLU A 111 0.66 -17.47 5.60
C GLU A 111 -0.49 -18.06 6.42
N ALA A 112 -0.19 -18.63 7.60
CA ALA A 112 -1.21 -19.10 8.54
C ALA A 112 -2.16 -17.98 9.04
N PHE A 113 -1.82 -16.71 8.80
CA PHE A 113 -2.60 -15.53 9.15
C PHE A 113 -3.06 -14.75 7.91
N SER A 114 -3.15 -15.42 6.75
CA SER A 114 -3.52 -14.82 5.45
C SER A 114 -4.86 -14.06 5.47
N ASP A 115 -5.79 -14.51 6.30
CA ASP A 115 -7.13 -13.91 6.48
C ASP A 115 -7.14 -12.73 7.48
N GLU A 116 -6.01 -12.43 8.11
CA GLU A 116 -5.89 -11.32 9.07
C GLU A 116 -5.27 -10.06 8.45
N VAL A 117 -5.41 -8.94 9.17
CA VAL A 117 -4.66 -7.72 8.84
C VAL A 117 -3.25 -7.87 9.38
N GLY A 118 -2.26 -7.75 8.49
CA GLY A 118 -0.86 -8.01 8.81
C GLY A 118 0.10 -7.15 7.99
N VAL A 119 1.28 -7.68 7.76
CA VAL A 119 2.35 -7.06 6.97
C VAL A 119 2.75 -8.04 5.87
N PHE A 120 2.04 -8.01 4.76
CA PHE A 120 2.26 -8.94 3.64
C PHE A 120 3.13 -8.29 2.58
N ALA A 121 3.94 -9.09 1.89
CA ALA A 121 4.73 -8.57 0.77
C ALA A 121 3.79 -8.02 -0.32
N SER A 122 4.12 -6.83 -0.82
CA SER A 122 3.50 -6.20 -1.99
C SER A 122 4.48 -6.23 -3.15
N GLN A 123 3.93 -6.22 -4.37
CA GLN A 123 4.69 -6.15 -5.61
C GLN A 123 4.95 -4.72 -6.09
N THR A 124 4.41 -3.72 -5.38
CA THR A 124 4.45 -2.30 -5.76
C THR A 124 5.85 -1.84 -6.18
N CYS A 125 6.89 -2.24 -5.45
CA CYS A 125 8.28 -1.83 -5.73
C CYS A 125 9.21 -2.95 -6.26
N ASP A 126 8.66 -4.01 -6.87
CA ASP A 126 9.45 -5.14 -7.38
C ASP A 126 10.50 -4.73 -8.43
N LYS A 127 10.22 -3.67 -9.21
CA LYS A 127 11.15 -3.18 -10.25
C LYS A 127 12.31 -2.34 -9.69
N GLN A 128 12.32 -2.05 -8.38
CA GLN A 128 13.33 -1.21 -7.72
C GLN A 128 14.23 -2.01 -6.77
N ASN A 129 14.07 -3.34 -6.71
CA ASN A 129 14.76 -4.20 -5.76
C ASN A 129 14.56 -3.72 -4.29
N ARG A 130 13.35 -3.22 -3.99
CA ARG A 130 12.93 -2.77 -2.66
C ARG A 130 11.83 -3.68 -2.15
N MET A 131 11.82 -3.93 -0.85
CA MET A 131 10.70 -4.61 -0.22
C MET A 131 9.56 -3.60 -0.01
N SER A 132 8.35 -3.99 -0.40
CA SER A 132 7.14 -3.22 -0.12
C SER A 132 6.12 -4.11 0.58
N TYR A 133 5.26 -3.51 1.40
CA TYR A 133 4.33 -4.23 2.27
C TYR A 133 2.93 -3.64 2.20
N LYS A 134 1.93 -4.52 2.35
CA LYS A 134 0.50 -4.21 2.28
C LYS A 134 -0.29 -4.88 3.43
N PRO A 135 -1.50 -4.39 3.76
CA PRO A 135 -2.25 -4.84 4.94
C PRO A 135 -2.91 -6.22 4.81
N GLN A 136 -3.17 -6.71 3.59
CA GLN A 136 -3.84 -7.98 3.35
C GLN A 136 -3.08 -8.84 2.33
N GLN A 137 -3.08 -10.16 2.52
CA GLN A 137 -2.46 -11.09 1.58
C GLN A 137 -3.20 -11.15 0.25
N ALA A 138 -4.55 -11.13 0.31
CA ALA A 138 -5.42 -11.18 -0.85
C ALA A 138 -5.13 -10.07 -1.87
N TRP A 139 -5.42 -10.35 -3.13
CA TRP A 139 -5.45 -9.32 -4.16
C TRP A 139 -6.69 -8.45 -3.99
N GLY A 140 -6.53 -7.14 -4.13
CA GLY A 140 -7.61 -6.17 -3.98
C GLY A 140 -7.77 -5.27 -5.19
N LEU A 141 -8.71 -4.33 -5.07
CA LEU A 141 -9.04 -3.30 -6.07
C LEU A 141 -7.81 -2.56 -6.63
N LEU A 142 -6.76 -2.38 -5.83
CA LEU A 142 -5.52 -1.68 -6.20
C LEU A 142 -4.53 -2.56 -6.98
N ARG A 143 -4.90 -3.81 -7.27
CA ARG A 143 -4.19 -4.68 -8.23
C ARG A 143 -5.05 -4.96 -9.45
N TYR A 144 -6.33 -5.25 -9.23
CA TYR A 144 -7.31 -5.54 -10.27
C TYR A 144 -8.55 -4.68 -10.01
N ASN A 145 -8.81 -3.73 -10.90
CA ASN A 145 -9.91 -2.76 -10.77
C ASN A 145 -11.31 -3.41 -10.71
N SER A 146 -11.46 -4.65 -11.20
CA SER A 146 -12.71 -5.41 -11.16
C SER A 146 -13.06 -6.00 -9.79
N LEU A 147 -12.12 -5.97 -8.83
CA LEU A 147 -12.34 -6.52 -7.49
C LEU A 147 -13.03 -5.50 -6.57
N GLN A 148 -13.75 -6.01 -5.57
CA GLN A 148 -14.45 -5.16 -4.61
C GLN A 148 -13.49 -4.49 -3.62
N LEU A 149 -13.91 -3.33 -3.11
CA LEU A 149 -13.19 -2.63 -2.05
C LEU A 149 -13.33 -3.39 -0.72
N SER A 150 -12.21 -3.89 -0.21
CA SER A 150 -12.15 -4.58 1.09
C SER A 150 -12.54 -3.66 2.25
N GLU A 151 -13.26 -4.22 3.24
CA GLU A 151 -13.59 -3.53 4.49
C GLU A 151 -12.35 -3.02 5.22
N VAL A 152 -11.23 -3.75 5.14
CA VAL A 152 -9.95 -3.32 5.74
C VAL A 152 -9.50 -1.99 5.16
N TYR A 153 -9.62 -1.79 3.84
CA TYR A 153 -9.20 -0.56 3.18
C TYR A 153 -10.12 0.61 3.54
N GLN A 154 -11.42 0.36 3.72
CA GLN A 154 -12.37 1.34 4.23
C GLN A 154 -11.99 1.79 5.65
N ARG A 155 -11.65 0.84 6.53
CA ARG A 155 -11.18 1.11 7.90
C ARG A 155 -9.85 1.88 7.92
N ILE A 156 -8.90 1.52 7.05
CA ILE A 156 -7.63 2.23 6.91
C ILE A 156 -7.85 3.69 6.50
N HIS A 157 -8.77 3.93 5.55
CA HIS A 157 -9.13 5.28 5.15
C HIS A 157 -9.71 6.07 6.33
N ALA A 158 -10.63 5.49 7.09
CA ALA A 158 -11.23 6.12 8.27
C ALA A 158 -10.21 6.44 9.38
N LEU A 159 -9.16 5.64 9.53
CA LEU A 159 -8.06 5.91 10.48
C LEU A 159 -7.13 7.05 10.02
N ASN A 160 -7.06 7.31 8.72
CA ASN A 160 -6.08 8.22 8.12
C ASN A 160 -6.73 9.18 7.10
N PRO A 161 -7.84 9.86 7.40
CA PRO A 161 -8.68 10.50 6.39
C PRO A 161 -7.91 11.52 5.52
N GLY A 162 -7.02 12.32 6.12
CA GLY A 162 -6.22 13.34 5.41
C GLY A 162 -4.75 12.98 5.10
N ARG A 163 -4.23 11.84 5.53
CA ARG A 163 -2.83 11.46 5.24
C ARG A 163 -2.71 10.86 3.84
N PHE A 164 -1.63 11.17 3.12
CA PHE A 164 -1.32 10.67 1.77
C PHE A 164 -2.30 11.07 0.65
N ALA A 165 -3.38 11.80 0.96
CA ALA A 165 -4.27 12.33 -0.07
C ALA A 165 -3.48 13.29 -0.97
N MET A 166 -3.71 13.20 -2.29
CA MET A 166 -3.08 14.12 -3.23
C MET A 166 -3.54 15.54 -2.91
N GLN A 167 -2.59 16.40 -2.54
CA GLN A 167 -2.87 17.81 -2.28
C GLN A 167 -2.96 18.56 -3.61
N ARG A 168 -3.91 19.51 -3.71
CA ARG A 168 -3.91 20.49 -4.80
C ARG A 168 -2.55 21.21 -4.82
N PRO A 169 -1.94 21.44 -5.99
CA PRO A 169 -0.81 22.36 -6.06
C PRO A 169 -1.22 23.74 -5.50
N PRO A 170 -0.31 24.45 -4.81
CA PRO A 170 -0.60 25.81 -4.37
C PRO A 170 -0.96 26.66 -5.57
N VAL A 171 -2.02 27.47 -5.44
CA VAL A 171 -2.35 28.50 -6.43
C VAL A 171 -1.23 29.53 -6.36
N ILE A 172 -0.41 29.59 -7.42
CA ILE A 172 0.63 30.62 -7.61
C ILE A 172 -0.04 31.87 -8.16
#